data_AF-A0A845WKC5-F1
#
_entry.id   AF-A0A845WKC5-F1
#
_cell.length_a   1.000
_cell.length_b   1.000
_cell.length_c   1.000
_cell.angle_alpha   90.00
_cell.angle_beta   90.00
_cell.angle_gamma   90.00
#
_symmetry.space_group_name_H-M   'P 1'
#
loop_
_entity.id
_entity.type
_entity.pdbx_description
1 polymer ?
#
loop_
_entity_poly.entity_id
_entity_poly.type
_entity_poly.pdbx_seq_one_letter_code
_entity_poly.pdbx_strand_id
1 'polypeptide(L)' 'MSSTKRKNPQKRMRGAPAHYDELKRQHGIWLTDSTWKWLQLAAKDSGVSVGEYIESWVRKQISGI' A
#
# COMPACT_ATOMS: atom_id res chain seq x y z
N MET A 1 17.51 30.28 -9.02
CA MET A 1 17.59 28.90 -8.51
C MET A 1 16.25 28.56 -7.87
N SER A 2 15.41 27.80 -8.58
CA SER A 2 14.08 27.42 -8.09
C SER A 2 14.19 26.38 -6.97
N SER A 3 13.73 26.71 -5.77
CA SER A 3 13.69 25.76 -4.67
C SER A 3 12.52 24.79 -4.85
N THR A 4 12.81 23.56 -5.24
CA THR A 4 11.82 22.47 -5.24
C THR A 4 11.46 22.18 -3.78
N LYS A 5 10.33 22.72 -3.29
CA LYS A 5 9.78 22.36 -1.98
C LYS A 5 9.61 20.84 -1.92
N ARG A 6 10.46 20.15 -1.17
CA ARG A 6 10.26 18.73 -0.85
C ARG A 6 8.97 18.63 -0.03
N LYS A 7 7.95 18.00 -0.60
CA LYS A 7 6.70 17.69 0.11
C LYS A 7 7.05 16.69 1.21
N ASN A 8 7.14 17.15 2.46
CA ASN A 8 7.39 16.28 3.60
C ASN A 8 6.32 15.18 3.60
N PRO A 9 6.68 13.89 3.75
CA PRO A 9 5.69 12.84 3.89
C PRO A 9 4.85 13.16 5.13
N GLN A 10 3.56 13.41 4.92
CA GLN A 10 2.59 13.67 5.99
C GLN A 10 2.69 12.50 6.98
N LYS A 11 3.21 12.75 8.18
CA LYS A 11 3.26 11.74 9.24
C LYS A 11 1.82 11.33 9.55
N ARG A 12 1.46 10.07 9.26
CA ARG A 12 0.11 9.54 9.51
C ARG A 12 -0.21 9.64 11.01
N MET A 13 -1.41 10.10 11.33
CA MET A 13 -1.95 10.01 12.68
C MET A 13 -2.35 8.55 12.96
N ARG A 14 -1.90 8.02 14.10
CA ARG A 14 -2.22 6.67 14.55
C ARG A 14 -3.73 6.61 14.83
N GLY A 15 -4.46 5.78 14.10
CA GLY A 15 -5.92 5.61 14.27
C GLY A 15 -6.81 6.28 13.21
N ALA A 16 -6.23 6.96 12.22
CA ALA A 16 -7.00 7.52 11.10
C ALA A 16 -6.98 6.56 9.89
N PRO A 17 -8.14 6.28 9.27
CA PRO A 17 -8.20 5.59 7.99
C PRO A 17 -7.45 6.42 6.94
N ALA A 18 -6.60 5.77 6.15
CA ALA A 18 -5.64 6.50 5.32
C ALA A 18 -6.04 6.63 3.85
N HIS A 19 -6.71 5.60 3.31
CA HIS A 19 -7.18 5.57 1.92
C HIS A 19 -8.64 5.10 1.80
N TYR A 20 -9.15 4.36 2.79
CA TYR A 20 -10.50 3.81 2.81
C TYR A 20 -11.11 4.07 4.18
N ASP A 21 -12.45 4.05 4.29
CA ASP A 21 -13.18 4.32 5.53
C ASP A 21 -12.90 3.34 6.68
N GLU A 22 -12.28 2.19 6.39
CA GLU A 22 -11.98 1.15 7.37
C GLU A 22 -10.57 1.25 7.96
N LEU A 23 -10.48 1.01 9.27
CA LEU A 23 -9.19 0.91 9.96
C LEU A 23 -8.50 -0.41 9.60
N LYS A 24 -7.26 -0.32 9.09
CA LYS A 24 -6.45 -1.51 8.79
C LYS A 24 -6.22 -2.33 10.05
N ARG A 25 -6.52 -3.63 9.98
CA ARG A 25 -6.16 -4.63 10.99
C ARG A 25 -4.99 -5.47 10.50
N GLN A 26 -4.18 -5.99 11.42
CA GLN A 26 -3.08 -6.87 11.05
C GLN A 26 -3.64 -8.24 10.67
N HIS A 27 -3.35 -8.68 9.44
CA HIS A 27 -3.66 -10.01 8.95
C HIS A 27 -2.36 -10.72 8.59
N GLY A 28 -2.18 -11.95 9.05
CA GLY A 28 -1.03 -12.79 8.70
C GLY A 28 -1.32 -13.59 7.43
N ILE A 29 -0.40 -13.58 6.47
CA ILE A 29 -0.49 -14.35 5.23
C ILE A 29 0.81 -15.15 5.08
N TRP A 30 0.69 -16.43 4.75
CA TRP A 30 1.83 -17.29 4.44
C TRP A 30 2.05 -17.31 2.94
N LEU A 31 3.25 -16.96 2.50
CA LEU A 31 3.62 -16.86 1.10
C LEU A 31 4.97 -17.55 0.88
N THR A 32 5.22 -18.01 -0.34
CA THR A 32 6.56 -18.46 -0.72
C THR A 32 7.50 -17.26 -0.86
N ASP A 33 8.80 -17.49 -0.68
CA ASP A 33 9.82 -16.43 -0.78
C ASP A 33 9.81 -15.71 -2.14
N SER A 34 9.58 -16.44 -3.23
CA SER A 34 9.49 -15.88 -4.58
C SER A 34 8.27 -14.95 -4.71
N THR A 35 7.11 -15.40 -4.23
CA THR A 35 5.88 -14.60 -4.25
C THR A 35 6.02 -13.32 -3.41
N TRP A 36 6.64 -13.41 -2.24
CA TRP A 36 6.88 -12.25 -1.39
C TRP A 36 7.80 -11.23 -2.06
N LYS A 37 8.88 -11.68 -2.70
CA LYS A 37 9.80 -10.80 -3.47
C LYS A 37 9.07 -10.10 -4.62
N TRP A 38 8.23 -10.81 -5.37
CA TRP A 38 7.47 -10.19 -6.46
C TRP A 38 6.45 -9.17 -5.95
N LEU A 39 5.79 -9.43 -4.82
CA LEU A 39 4.91 -8.46 -4.18
C LEU A 39 5.65 -7.20 -3.73
N GLN A 40 6.86 -7.36 -3.16
CA GLN A 40 7.70 -6.21 -2.81
C GLN A 40 8.08 -5.38 -4.04
N LEU A 41 8.44 -6.03 -5.15
CA LEU A 41 8.78 -5.35 -6.40
C LEU A 41 7.57 -4.61 -6.99
N ALA A 42 6.41 -5.26 -7.06
CA ALA A 42 5.20 -4.67 -7.61
C ALA A 42 4.69 -3.48 -6.77
N ALA A 43 4.77 -3.60 -5.44
CA ALA A 43 4.45 -2.50 -4.53
C ALA A 43 5.41 -1.32 -4.69
N LYS A 44 6.71 -1.60 -4.85
CA LYS A 44 7.74 -0.57 -5.10
C LYS A 44 7.50 0.17 -6.41
N ASP A 45 7.16 -0.55 -7.48
CA ASP A 45 6.83 0.02 -8.80
C ASP A 45 5.59 0.93 -8.72
N SER A 46 4.58 0.49 -7.95
CA SER A 46 3.36 1.26 -7.71
C SER A 46 3.54 2.41 -6.69
N GLY A 47 4.71 2.56 -6.07
CA GLY A 47 4.98 3.59 -5.07
C GLY A 47 4.18 3.45 -3.77
N VAL A 48 3.66 2.24 -3.47
CA VAL A 48 2.82 1.96 -2.29
C VAL A 48 3.43 0.86 -1.42
N SER A 49 2.88 0.64 -0.22
CA SER A 49 3.28 -0.49 0.62
C SER A 49 2.68 -1.81 0.09
N VAL A 50 3.30 -2.94 0.43
CA VAL A 50 2.81 -4.27 -0.01
C VAL A 50 1.36 -4.51 0.43
N GLY A 51 0.98 -4.11 1.65
CA GLY A 51 -0.40 -4.24 2.12
C GLY A 51 -1.40 -3.39 1.31
N GLU A 52 -1.02 -2.15 0.96
CA GLU A 52 -1.83 -1.29 0.11
C GLU A 52 -1.95 -1.83 -1.32
N TYR A 53 -0.84 -2.37 -1.85
CA TYR A 53 -0.82 -3.02 -3.15
C TYR A 53 -1.80 -4.21 -3.20
N ILE A 54 -1.77 -5.07 -2.18
CA ILE A 54 -2.68 -6.22 -2.06
C ILE A 54 -4.14 -5.75 -1.94
N GLU A 55 -4.43 -4.76 -1.08
CA GLU A 55 -5.78 -4.22 -0.94
C GLU A 55 -6.30 -3.63 -2.27
N SER A 56 -5.48 -2.84 -2.97
CA SER A 56 -5.85 -2.28 -4.28
C SER A 56 -6.08 -3.39 -5.30
N TRP A 57 -5.23 -4.41 -5.33
CA TRP A 57 -5.38 -5.55 -6.23
C TRP A 57 -6.69 -6.32 -5.97
N VAL A 58 -6.99 -6.67 -4.72
CA VAL A 58 -8.23 -7.38 -4.35
C VAL A 58 -9.47 -6.55 -4.70
N ARG A 59 -9.45 -5.24 -4.40
CA ARG A 59 -10.56 -4.34 -4.75
C ARG A 59 -10.79 -4.25 -6.25
N LYS A 60 -9.72 -4.22 -7.06
CA LYS A 60 -9.82 -4.24 -8.53
C LYS A 60 -10.44 -5.54 -9.05
N GLN A 61 -10.15 -6.69 -8.43
CA GLN A 61 -10.76 -7.95 -8.83
C GLN A 61 -12.27 -7.98 -8.53
N ILE A 62 -12.68 -7.46 -7.37
CA ILE A 62 -14.10 -7.43 -6.97
C ILE A 62 -14.89 -6.39 -7.76
N SER A 63 -14.32 -5.20 -8.02
CA SER A 63 -14.97 -4.14 -8.80
C SER A 63 -15.08 -4.45 -10.30
N GLY A 64 -14.42 -5.51 -10.78
CA GLY A 64 -14.50 -6.00 -12.15
C GLY A 64 -15.57 -7.08 -12.38
N ILE A 65 -16.41 -7.33 -11.38
CA ILE A 65 -17.63 -8.15 -11.43
C ILE A 65 -18.83 -7.19 -11.45
#